data_AF-A0A942N0D2-F1
#
_entry.id   AF-A0A942N0D2-F1
#
_cell.length_a   1.000
_cell.length_b   1.000
_cell.length_c   1.000
_cell.angle_alpha   90.00
_cell.angle_beta   90.00
_cell.angle_gamma   90.00
#
_symmetry.space_group_name_H-M   'P 1'
#
loop_
_entity.id
_entity.type
_entity.pdbx_description
1 polymer ?
#
loop_
_entity_poly.entity_id
_entity_poly.type
_entity_poly.pdbx_seq_one_letter_code
_entity_poly.pdbx_strand_id
1 'polypeptide(L)' 'MKLSIIIINWNTKELIKKCLNSVLKYTSFTDYQLIVIDNNSSDGSQKFLSDFCLQNKLNLK' A
#
# COMPACT_ATOMS: atom_id res chain seq x y z
N MET A 1 15.32 -1.84 -14.89
CA MET A 1 13.92 -1.53 -15.30
C MET A 1 13.26 -0.84 -14.14
N LYS A 2 12.51 0.25 -14.37
CA LYS A 2 11.79 0.96 -13.29
C LYS A 2 10.34 0.50 -13.25
N LEU A 3 9.84 0.13 -12.08
CA LEU A 3 8.47 -0.34 -11.88
C LEU A 3 7.70 0.61 -10.94
N SER A 4 6.50 1.01 -11.32
CA SER A 4 5.59 1.76 -10.44
C SER A 4 4.32 0.93 -10.23
N ILE A 5 3.99 0.65 -8.97
CA ILE A 5 2.81 -0.09 -8.54
C ILE A 5 1.86 0.92 -7.89
N ILE A 6 0.68 1.10 -8.48
CA ILE A 6 -0.34 2.04 -7.99
C ILE A 6 -1.57 1.23 -7.55
N ILE A 7 -2.01 1.44 -6.31
CA ILE A 7 -3.16 0.73 -5.72
C ILE A 7 -4.18 1.77 -5.26
N ILE A 8 -5.43 1.62 -5.71
CA ILE A 8 -6.55 2.43 -5.23
C ILE A 8 -7.32 1.59 -4.22
N ASN A 9 -7.54 2.12 -3.01
CA ASN A 9 -8.29 1.47 -1.95
C ASN A 9 -9.58 2.24 -1.63
N TRP A 10 -10.66 1.52 -1.40
CA TRP A 10 -11.90 2.07 -0.85
C TRP A 10 -12.61 1.03 0.01
N ASN A 11 -12.68 1.26 1.32
CA ASN A 11 -13.39 0.40 2.28
C ASN A 11 -13.01 -1.10 2.22
N THR A 12 -11.72 -1.41 2.02
CA THR A 12 -11.23 -2.79 1.96
C THR A 12 -9.99 -3.07 2.81
N LYS A 13 -10.01 -2.68 4.10
CA LYS A 13 -8.89 -2.83 5.05
C LYS A 13 -8.16 -4.18 5.01
N GLU A 14 -8.90 -5.29 5.10
CA GLU A 14 -8.26 -6.61 5.12
C GLU A 14 -7.70 -7.03 3.75
N LEU A 15 -8.31 -6.56 2.65
CA LEU A 15 -7.82 -6.83 1.31
C LEU A 15 -6.56 -6.02 1.02
N ILE A 16 -6.54 -4.72 1.34
CA ILE A 16 -5.36 -3.88 1.12
C ILE A 16 -4.18 -4.37 1.95
N LYS A 17 -4.41 -4.83 3.19
CA LYS A 17 -3.38 -5.47 4.01
C LYS A 17 -2.78 -6.70 3.34
N LYS A 18 -3.62 -7.61 2.83
CA LYS A 18 -3.15 -8.81 2.10
C LYS A 18 -2.41 -8.43 0.82
N CYS A 19 -2.92 -7.45 0.08
CA CYS A 19 -2.32 -6.96 -1.16
C CYS A 19 -0.91 -6.40 -0.91
N LEU A 20 -0.76 -5.48 0.06
CA LEU A 20 0.53 -4.87 0.37
C LEU A 20 1.54 -5.91 0.87
N ASN A 21 1.13 -6.85 1.72
CA ASN A 21 2.00 -7.95 2.15
C ASN A 21 2.44 -8.83 0.97
N SER A 22 1.55 -9.07 0.00
CA SER A 22 1.88 -9.81 -1.22
C SER A 22 2.91 -9.05 -2.06
N VAL A 23 2.70 -7.74 -2.27
CA VAL A 23 3.63 -6.89 -3.01
C VAL A 23 5.02 -6.91 -2.36
N LEU A 24 5.11 -6.69 -1.05
CA LEU A 24 6.40 -6.71 -0.34
C LEU A 24 7.09 -8.08 -0.39
N LYS A 25 6.32 -9.17 -0.34
CA LYS A 25 6.86 -10.53 -0.32
C LYS A 25 7.36 -11.01 -1.68
N TYR A 26 6.67 -10.63 -2.76
CA TYR A 26 6.90 -11.22 -4.09
C TYR A 26 7.54 -10.26 -5.10
N THR A 27 7.63 -8.97 -4.78
CA THR A 27 8.33 -8.00 -5.64
C THR A 27 9.83 -8.06 -5.36
N SER A 28 10.56 -8.81 -6.18
CA SER A 28 12.03 -8.95 -6.08
C SER A 28 12.80 -7.78 -6.70
N PHE A 29 12.11 -6.87 -7.39
CA PHE A 29 12.73 -5.66 -7.94
C PHE A 29 13.25 -4.79 -6.81
N THR A 30 14.47 -4.28 -6.94
CA THR A 30 15.08 -3.37 -5.96
C THR A 30 14.76 -1.90 -6.25
N ASP A 31 14.34 -1.58 -7.47
CA ASP A 31 14.02 -0.23 -7.93
C ASP A 31 12.54 -0.15 -8.38
N TYR A 32 11.64 -0.19 -7.39
CA TYR A 32 10.21 0.05 -7.60
C TYR A 32 9.64 1.10 -6.66
N GLN A 33 8.55 1.72 -7.09
CA GLN A 33 7.75 2.64 -6.28
C GLN A 33 6.38 2.02 -6.02
N LEU A 34 5.90 2.13 -4.79
CA LEU A 34 4.57 1.71 -4.38
C LEU A 34 3.78 2.94 -3.93
N ILE A 35 2.67 3.22 -4.60
CA ILE A 35 1.78 4.35 -4.33
C ILE A 35 0.40 3.79 -4.00
N VAL A 36 -0.14 4.17 -2.85
CA VAL A 36 -1.49 3.76 -2.43
C VAL A 36 -2.33 5.00 -2.26
N ILE A 37 -3.46 5.05 -2.97
CA ILE A 37 -4.42 6.14 -2.94
C ILE A 37 -5.68 5.62 -2.23
N ASP A 38 -6.06 6.26 -1.13
CA ASP A 38 -7.31 5.95 -0.43
C ASP A 38 -8.44 6.89 -0.86
N ASN A 39 -9.59 6.34 -1.23
CA ASN A 39 -10.76 7.10 -1.65
C ASN A 39 -11.71 7.40 -0.48
N ASN A 40 -11.19 8.04 0.57
CA ASN A 40 -11.94 8.42 1.77
C ASN A 40 -12.66 7.24 2.46
N SER A 41 -11.93 6.18 2.75
CA SER A 41 -12.47 4.98 3.39
C SER A 41 -12.85 5.21 4.86
N SER A 42 -13.94 4.63 5.33
CA SER A 42 -14.42 4.74 6.73
C SER A 42 -14.30 3.44 7.53
N ASP A 43 -13.68 2.40 6.96
CA ASP A 43 -13.55 1.05 7.54
C ASP A 43 -12.27 0.85 8.38
N GLY A 44 -11.52 1.93 8.62
CA GLY A 44 -10.23 1.90 9.31
C GLY A 44 -9.04 1.52 8.42
N SER A 45 -9.22 1.35 7.11
CA SER A 45 -8.12 1.18 6.17
C SER A 45 -7.19 2.40 6.11
N GLN A 46 -7.71 3.63 6.24
CA GLN A 46 -6.90 4.84 6.33
C GLN A 46 -5.86 4.77 7.46
N LYS A 47 -6.30 4.42 8.68
CA LYS A 47 -5.42 4.28 9.84
C LYS A 47 -4.37 3.19 9.60
N PHE A 48 -4.81 2.04 9.09
CA PHE A 48 -3.91 0.95 8.75
C PHE A 48 -2.83 1.38 7.74
N LEU A 49 -3.21 2.10 6.68
CA LEU A 49 -2.28 2.59 5.66
C LEU A 49 -1.25 3.56 6.25
N SER A 50 -1.69 4.49 7.10
CA SER A 50 -0.81 5.41 7.82
C SER A 50 0.23 4.67 8.68
N ASP A 51 -0.22 3.71 9.50
CA ASP A 51 0.67 2.91 10.35
C ASP A 51 1.63 2.06 9.51
N PHE A 52 1.14 1.47 8.43
CA PHE A 52 1.93 0.62 7.53
C PHE A 52 3.09 1.38 6.88
N CYS A 53 2.88 2.65 6.51
CA CYS A 53 3.90 3.43 5.82
C CYS A 53 4.99 3.94 6.75
N LEU A 54 4.67 4.22 8.02
CA LEU A 54 5.67 4.50 9.05
C LEU A 54 6.59 3.30 9.28
N GLN A 55 6.04 2.09 9.33
CA GLN A 55 6.81 0.87 9.56
C GLN A 55 7.74 0.52 8.38
N ASN A 56 7.31 0.78 7.15
CA ASN A 56 8.01 0.36 5.94
C ASN A 56 8.78 1.48 5.22
N LYS A 57 8.85 2.69 5.80
CA LYS A 57 9.45 3.90 5.17
C LYS A 57 8.90 4.17 3.76
N LEU A 58 7.60 3.97 3.58
CA LEU A 58 6.92 4.18 2.30
C LEU A 58 6.33 5.60 2.23
N ASN A 59 6.27 6.17 1.03
CA ASN A 59 5.60 7.45 0.79
C ASN A 59 4.12 7.22 0.44
N LEU A 60 3.21 7.73 1.27
CA LEU A 60 1.78 7.83 0.95
C LEU A 60 1.50 9.17 0.28
N LYS A 61 0.63 9.16 -0.73
CA LYS A 61 0.04 10.37 -1.31
C LYS A 61 -1.46 10.19 -1.42
#